data_AF-A0A1A9DG19-F1
#
_entry.id   AF-A0A1A9DG19-F1
#
_cell.length_a   1.000
_cell.length_b   1.000
_cell.length_c   1.000
_cell.angle_alpha   90.00
_cell.angle_beta   90.00
_cell.angle_gamma   90.00
#
_symmetry.space_group_name_H-M   'P 1'
#
loop_
_entity.id
_entity.type
_entity.pdbx_description
1 polymer ?
#
loop_
_entity_poly.entity_id
_entity_poly.type
_entity_poly.pdbx_seq_one_letter_code
_entity_poly.pdbx_strand_id
1 'polypeptide(L)'
;MEPLLLADIEAAVRSGWDADTTTPAHRPHWDPANPARDQCGVTAMVLNDLLGGQLIRGEVLVDGEQVDYHWWNRLGMGVDIDLTREQFAAHEHVVGGTVIERPAEFTRLREEYELLRDRVLERLRGRIPAAEAGADKGEGKGTGTGVGRTA
;
A
#
# COMPACT_ATOMS: atom_id res chain seq x y z
N MET A 1 9.49 -17.77 5.43
CA MET A 1 8.61 -16.61 5.19
C MET A 1 8.24 -16.65 3.72
N GLU A 2 6.95 -16.80 3.41
CA GLU A 2 6.51 -16.71 2.00
C GLU A 2 6.72 -15.27 1.50
N PRO A 3 7.23 -15.10 0.27
CA PRO A 3 7.42 -13.77 -0.29
C PRO A 3 6.06 -13.10 -0.53
N LEU A 4 5.96 -11.79 -0.27
CA LEU A 4 4.79 -11.00 -0.66
C LEU A 4 4.68 -10.96 -2.19
N LEU A 5 3.49 -11.20 -2.71
CA LEU A 5 3.17 -11.05 -4.12
C LEU A 5 2.60 -9.65 -4.39
N LEU A 6 2.66 -9.21 -5.66
CA LEU A 6 1.99 -7.98 -6.07
C LEU A 6 0.48 -8.05 -5.78
N ALA A 7 -0.12 -9.24 -5.86
CA ALA A 7 -1.53 -9.46 -5.51
C ALA A 7 -1.81 -9.21 -4.01
N ASP A 8 -0.87 -9.48 -3.11
CA ASP A 8 -1.03 -9.15 -1.68
C ASP A 8 -1.01 -7.63 -1.46
N ILE A 9 -0.13 -6.92 -2.19
CA ILE A 9 -0.04 -5.46 -2.17
C ILE A 9 -1.32 -4.84 -2.74
N GLU A 10 -1.79 -5.31 -3.89
CA GLU A 10 -3.03 -4.85 -4.50
C GLU A 10 -4.22 -5.03 -3.55
N ALA A 11 -4.36 -6.23 -2.97
CA ALA A 11 -5.43 -6.51 -2.02
C ALA A 11 -5.35 -5.60 -0.78
N ALA A 12 -4.15 -5.32 -0.28
CA ALA A 12 -3.94 -4.42 0.85
C ALA A 12 -4.33 -2.98 0.51
N VAL A 13 -3.88 -2.45 -0.63
CA VAL A 13 -4.22 -1.11 -1.12
C VAL A 13 -5.73 -0.96 -1.29
N ARG A 14 -6.37 -1.90 -2.02
CA ARG A 14 -7.81 -1.88 -2.25
C ARG A 14 -8.62 -1.90 -0.95
N SER A 15 -8.16 -2.66 0.05
CA SER A 15 -8.82 -2.71 1.37
C SER A 15 -8.61 -1.46 2.22
N GLY A 16 -7.61 -0.64 1.88
CA GLY A 16 -7.27 0.58 2.61
C GLY A 16 -7.99 1.83 2.12
N TRP A 17 -8.53 1.81 0.90
CA TRP A 17 -9.26 2.95 0.34
C TRP A 17 -10.60 3.15 1.04
N ASP A 18 -10.85 4.40 1.41
CA ASP A 18 -12.13 4.90 1.87
C ASP A 18 -12.21 6.40 1.53
N ALA A 19 -13.33 7.05 1.84
CA ALA A 19 -13.52 8.48 1.65
C ALA A 19 -12.39 9.28 2.34
N ASP A 20 -11.92 8.85 3.51
CA ASP A 20 -10.88 9.55 4.28
C ASP A 20 -9.46 9.45 3.72
N THR A 21 -9.22 8.59 2.73
CA THR A 21 -7.95 8.55 1.97
C THR A 21 -8.03 9.29 0.64
N THR A 22 -9.21 9.79 0.24
CA THR A 22 -9.34 10.66 -0.93
C THR A 22 -8.94 12.10 -0.62
N THR A 23 -8.68 12.88 -1.69
CA THR A 23 -8.52 14.35 -1.57
C THR A 23 -9.66 14.97 -0.75
N PRO A 24 -9.40 15.82 0.27
CA PRO A 24 -10.42 16.40 1.15
C PRO A 24 -11.65 16.99 0.46
N ALA A 25 -11.47 17.66 -0.67
CA ALA A 25 -12.55 18.25 -1.46
C ALA A 25 -13.46 17.20 -2.14
N HIS A 26 -12.97 15.98 -2.34
CA HIS A 26 -13.66 14.91 -3.06
C HIS A 26 -14.25 13.83 -2.13
N ARG A 27 -13.94 13.84 -0.82
CA ARG A 27 -14.53 12.91 0.16
C ARG A 27 -16.07 12.81 0.10
N PRO A 28 -16.83 13.91 -0.07
CA PRO A 28 -18.29 13.83 -0.19
C PRO A 28 -18.79 13.11 -1.44
N HIS A 29 -17.93 12.92 -2.43
CA HIS A 29 -18.23 12.26 -3.71
C HIS A 29 -17.63 10.84 -3.79
N TRP A 30 -16.98 10.36 -2.73
CA TRP A 30 -16.45 9.00 -2.72
C TRP A 30 -17.58 7.98 -2.76
N ASP A 31 -17.41 6.96 -3.59
CA ASP A 31 -18.40 5.92 -3.85
C ASP A 31 -17.74 4.54 -3.72
N PRO A 32 -18.26 3.62 -2.87
CA PRO A 32 -17.75 2.25 -2.79
C PRO A 32 -17.88 1.46 -4.10
N ALA A 33 -18.70 1.89 -5.06
CA ALA A 33 -18.75 1.31 -6.41
C ALA A 33 -17.56 1.71 -7.29
N ASN A 34 -16.86 2.80 -6.96
CA ASN A 34 -15.61 3.23 -7.60
C ASN A 34 -14.59 3.69 -6.55
N PRO A 35 -14.06 2.76 -5.73
CA PRO A 35 -13.24 3.12 -4.56
C PRO A 35 -11.89 3.71 -4.93
N ALA A 36 -11.43 3.52 -6.17
CA ALA A 36 -10.17 4.05 -6.70
C ALA A 36 -10.24 5.55 -7.06
N ARG A 37 -11.44 6.13 -7.19
CA ARG A 37 -11.65 7.54 -7.52
C ARG A 37 -10.95 8.43 -6.50
N ASP A 38 -10.13 9.35 -7.01
CA ASP A 38 -9.38 10.32 -6.21
C ASP A 38 -8.33 9.73 -5.25
N GLN A 39 -7.88 8.50 -5.52
CA GLN A 39 -6.84 7.80 -4.74
C GLN A 39 -5.47 7.77 -5.43
N CYS A 40 -5.33 8.25 -6.68
CA CYS A 40 -4.13 8.01 -7.50
C CYS A 40 -2.83 8.51 -6.88
N GLY A 41 -2.82 9.76 -6.38
CA GLY A 41 -1.64 10.37 -5.78
C GLY A 41 -1.17 9.59 -4.54
N VAL A 42 -2.05 9.38 -3.57
CA VAL A 42 -1.71 8.66 -2.33
C VAL A 42 -1.31 7.21 -2.60
N THR A 43 -2.00 6.53 -3.52
CA THR A 43 -1.70 5.15 -3.91
C THR A 43 -0.35 5.05 -4.60
N ALA A 44 -0.04 5.95 -5.55
CA ALA A 44 1.24 5.96 -6.23
C ALA A 44 2.40 6.19 -5.23
N MET A 45 2.21 7.03 -4.22
CA MET A 45 3.24 7.27 -3.21
C MET A 45 3.48 6.04 -2.32
N VAL A 46 2.42 5.35 -1.88
CA VAL A 46 2.52 4.11 -1.10
C VAL A 46 3.19 3.00 -1.91
N LEU A 47 2.79 2.79 -3.16
CA LEU A 47 3.42 1.79 -4.03
C LEU A 47 4.90 2.08 -4.27
N ASN A 48 5.26 3.35 -4.40
CA ASN A 48 6.65 3.76 -4.58
C ASN A 48 7.49 3.49 -3.33
N ASP A 49 6.94 3.60 -2.11
CA ASP A 49 7.65 3.19 -0.89
C ASP A 49 7.87 1.67 -0.81
N LEU A 50 6.90 0.89 -1.29
CA LEU A 50 6.95 -0.58 -1.21
C LEU A 50 7.80 -1.20 -2.32
N LEU A 51 7.77 -0.62 -3.52
CA LEU A 51 8.32 -1.23 -4.74
C LEU A 51 9.47 -0.40 -5.36
N GLY A 52 9.65 0.84 -4.92
CA GLY A 52 10.55 1.80 -5.58
C GLY A 52 10.04 2.19 -6.98
N GLY A 53 10.99 2.42 -7.89
CA GLY A 53 10.70 2.82 -9.26
C GLY A 53 10.46 4.33 -9.43
N GLN A 54 9.99 4.69 -10.62
CA GLN A 54 9.71 6.07 -11.01
C GLN A 54 8.24 6.40 -10.72
N LEU A 55 7.99 7.57 -10.12
CA LEU A 55 6.66 8.16 -10.11
C LEU A 55 6.41 8.80 -11.47
N ILE A 56 5.28 8.48 -12.07
CA ILE A 56 4.87 9.04 -13.35
C ILE A 56 3.61 9.87 -13.14
N ARG A 57 3.56 11.03 -13.80
CA ARG A 57 2.38 11.89 -13.84
C ARG A 57 1.93 12.12 -15.28
N GLY A 58 0.68 11.77 -15.57
CA GLY A 58 -0.01 12.03 -16.83
C GLY A 58 -1.13 13.04 -16.66
N GLU A 59 -1.66 13.53 -17.77
CA GLU A 59 -2.76 14.50 -17.81
C GLU A 59 -4.08 13.75 -18.03
N VAL A 60 -5.12 14.11 -17.29
CA VAL A 60 -6.48 13.59 -17.48
C VAL A 60 -7.22 14.55 -18.39
N LEU A 61 -7.69 14.05 -19.53
CA LEU A 61 -8.48 14.82 -20.50
C LEU A 61 -9.94 14.39 -20.47
N VAL A 62 -10.83 15.39 -20.55
CA VAL A 62 -12.27 15.21 -20.82
C VAL A 62 -12.60 16.10 -22.01
N ASP A 63 -13.20 15.53 -23.05
CA ASP A 63 -13.52 16.24 -24.30
C ASP A 63 -12.33 17.00 -24.92
N GLY A 64 -11.11 16.48 -24.69
CA GLY A 64 -9.85 17.05 -25.17
C GLY A 64 -9.25 18.15 -24.29
N GLU A 65 -9.93 18.55 -23.20
CA GLU A 65 -9.44 19.54 -22.24
C GLU A 65 -8.81 18.87 -21.02
N GLN A 66 -7.66 19.38 -20.57
CA GLN A 66 -7.02 18.90 -19.35
C GLN A 66 -7.80 19.34 -18.12
N VAL A 67 -8.25 18.38 -17.32
CA VAL A 67 -9.05 18.62 -16.10
C VAL A 67 -8.32 18.24 -14.81
N ASP A 68 -7.36 17.30 -14.87
CA ASP A 68 -6.58 16.87 -13.70
C ASP A 68 -5.26 16.19 -14.09
N TYR A 69 -4.53 15.69 -13.09
CA TYR A 69 -3.36 14.84 -13.23
C TYR A 69 -3.61 13.45 -12.64
N HIS A 70 -3.10 12.43 -13.32
CA HIS A 70 -3.09 11.05 -12.86
C HIS A 70 -1.68 10.59 -12.51
N TRP A 71 -1.54 9.78 -11.45
CA TRP A 71 -0.25 9.33 -10.94
C TRP A 71 -0.18 7.81 -10.88
N TRP A 72 0.93 7.23 -11.32
CA TRP A 72 1.22 5.81 -11.24
C TRP A 72 2.73 5.54 -11.09
N ASN A 73 3.13 4.28 -10.95
CA ASN A 73 4.54 3.89 -10.83
C ASN A 73 5.03 3.19 -12.09
N ARG A 74 6.29 3.39 -12.44
CA ARG A 74 7.01 2.62 -13.47
C ARG A 74 8.21 1.92 -12.85
N LEU A 75 8.23 0.59 -12.96
CA LEU A 75 9.27 -0.26 -12.39
C LEU A 75 10.25 -0.73 -13.47
N GLY A 76 11.53 -0.84 -13.10
CA GLY A 76 12.58 -1.52 -13.86
C GLY A 76 12.53 -1.27 -15.38
N MET A 77 12.31 -2.36 -16.14
CA MET A 77 12.27 -2.41 -17.61
C MET A 77 11.09 -1.64 -18.26
N GLY A 78 10.47 -0.69 -17.56
CA GLY A 78 9.36 0.12 -18.05
C GLY A 78 7.98 -0.47 -17.78
N VAL A 79 7.83 -1.32 -16.76
CA VAL A 79 6.53 -1.91 -16.39
C VAL A 79 5.74 -0.89 -15.58
N ASP A 80 4.61 -0.44 -16.12
CA ASP A 80 3.69 0.46 -15.41
C ASP A 80 2.80 -0.32 -14.43
N ILE A 81 2.76 0.16 -13.18
CA ILE A 81 1.88 -0.30 -12.11
C ILE A 81 0.94 0.85 -11.75
N ASP A 82 -0.32 0.70 -12.15
CA ASP A 82 -1.41 1.64 -11.90
C ASP A 82 -2.61 0.90 -11.33
N LEU A 83 -2.69 0.85 -10.00
CA LEU A 83 -3.82 0.22 -9.31
C LEU A 83 -5.08 1.09 -9.29
N THR A 84 -5.02 2.30 -9.84
CA THR A 84 -6.12 3.26 -9.84
C THR A 84 -6.60 3.57 -11.25
N ARG A 85 -6.23 2.75 -12.24
CA ARG A 85 -6.58 2.98 -13.63
C ARG A 85 -8.09 2.92 -13.87
N GLU A 86 -8.77 2.04 -13.14
CA GLU A 86 -10.22 1.82 -13.22
C GLU A 86 -11.06 2.99 -12.73
N GLN A 87 -10.46 4.02 -12.13
CA GLN A 87 -11.21 5.17 -11.63
C GLN A 87 -11.86 6.02 -12.72
N PHE A 88 -11.34 5.91 -13.95
CA PHE A 88 -11.72 6.72 -15.10
C PHE A 88 -12.86 6.09 -15.88
N ALA A 89 -13.87 6.91 -16.19
CA ALA A 89 -14.92 6.56 -17.12
C ALA A 89 -14.39 6.52 -18.56
N ALA A 90 -15.17 5.96 -19.48
CA ALA A 90 -14.77 5.80 -20.88
C ALA A 90 -14.44 7.12 -21.61
N HIS A 91 -14.95 8.25 -21.13
CA HIS A 91 -14.72 9.59 -21.70
C HIS A 91 -13.54 10.33 -21.04
N GLU A 92 -12.95 9.77 -19.97
CA GLU A 92 -11.80 10.32 -19.27
C GLU A 92 -10.53 9.63 -19.79
N HIS A 93 -9.61 10.40 -20.37
CA HIS A 93 -8.40 9.86 -21.00
C HIS A 93 -7.15 10.34 -20.31
N VAL A 94 -6.35 9.42 -19.76
CA VAL A 94 -5.00 9.75 -19.29
C VAL A 94 -4.03 9.71 -20.48
N VAL A 95 -3.31 10.80 -20.68
CA VAL A 95 -2.30 10.95 -21.73
C VAL A 95 -0.95 11.37 -21.16
N GLY A 96 0.10 11.18 -21.96
CA GLY A 96 1.47 11.55 -21.57
C GLY A 96 2.02 10.65 -20.46
N GLY A 97 2.94 11.21 -19.67
CA GLY A 97 3.63 10.49 -18.61
C GLY A 97 5.03 11.05 -18.39
N THR A 98 5.12 12.07 -17.53
CA THR A 98 6.40 12.67 -17.14
C THR A 98 6.88 12.03 -15.85
N VAL A 99 8.17 11.68 -15.79
CA VAL A 99 8.79 11.21 -14.55
C VAL A 99 8.83 12.38 -13.56
N ILE A 100 8.30 12.15 -12.37
CA ILE A 100 8.31 13.10 -11.27
C ILE A 100 9.26 12.57 -10.18
N GLU A 101 10.14 13.43 -9.70
CA GLU A 101 10.94 13.11 -8.53
C GLU A 101 10.06 12.99 -7.30
N ARG A 102 10.29 11.94 -6.49
CA ARG A 102 9.58 11.78 -5.22
C ARG A 102 9.91 12.98 -4.33
N PRO A 103 8.90 13.75 -3.87
CA PRO A 103 9.16 14.86 -2.95
C PRO A 103 9.80 14.36 -1.65
N ALA A 104 10.81 15.07 -1.17
CA ALA A 104 11.39 14.79 0.16
C ALA A 104 10.40 15.10 1.30
N GLU A 105 9.49 16.05 1.08
CA GLU A 105 8.45 16.44 2.03
C GLU A 105 7.08 16.47 1.35
N PHE A 106 6.06 15.99 2.07
CA PHE A 106 4.67 16.01 1.63
C PHE A 106 3.97 17.27 2.11
N THR A 107 3.57 18.14 1.20
CA THR A 107 2.75 19.33 1.52
C THR A 107 1.28 19.12 1.19
N ARG A 108 0.98 18.29 0.19
CA ARG A 108 -0.38 17.95 -0.25
C ARG A 108 -0.70 16.50 0.13
N LEU A 109 -1.91 16.26 0.63
CA LEU A 109 -2.45 14.94 0.97
C LEU A 109 -1.60 14.10 1.94
N ARG A 110 -0.84 14.75 2.83
CA ARG A 110 0.06 14.05 3.76
C ARG A 110 -0.70 13.07 4.66
N GLU A 111 -1.78 13.56 5.28
CA GLU A 111 -2.57 12.78 6.25
C GLU A 111 -3.24 11.59 5.56
N GLU A 112 -3.78 11.78 4.36
CA GLU A 112 -4.42 10.74 3.56
C GLU A 112 -3.41 9.67 3.12
N TYR A 113 -2.22 10.10 2.68
CA TYR A 113 -1.13 9.19 2.35
C TYR A 113 -0.68 8.38 3.57
N GLU A 114 -0.45 9.04 4.72
CA GLU A 114 -0.01 8.37 5.94
C GLU A 114 -1.07 7.37 6.42
N LEU A 115 -2.36 7.73 6.35
CA LEU A 115 -3.47 6.84 6.68
C LEU A 115 -3.52 5.62 5.76
N LEU A 116 -3.46 5.81 4.44
CA LEU A 116 -3.47 4.70 3.48
C LEU A 116 -2.25 3.80 3.67
N ARG A 117 -1.06 4.38 3.84
CA ARG A 117 0.17 3.66 4.11
C ARG A 117 0.03 2.77 5.35
N ASP A 118 -0.47 3.33 6.43
CA ASP A 118 -0.58 2.60 7.71
C ASP A 118 -1.58 1.43 7.59
N ARG A 119 -2.73 1.63 6.92
CA ARG A 119 -3.69 0.56 6.60
C ARG A 119 -3.06 -0.56 5.77
N VAL A 120 -2.31 -0.19 4.72
CA VAL A 120 -1.64 -1.15 3.83
C VAL A 120 -0.58 -1.95 4.58
N LEU A 121 0.29 -1.28 5.34
CA LEU A 121 1.35 -1.95 6.10
C LEU A 121 0.79 -2.88 7.18
N GLU A 122 -0.30 -2.49 7.84
CA GLU A 122 -0.98 -3.36 8.81
C GLU A 122 -1.54 -4.62 8.15
N ARG A 123 -2.18 -4.46 6.98
CA ARG A 123 -2.72 -5.59 6.23
C ARG A 123 -1.64 -6.55 5.75
N LEU A 124 -0.50 -6.02 5.28
CA LEU A 124 0.65 -6.82 4.85
C LEU A 124 1.34 -7.53 6.01
N ARG A 125 1.47 -6.89 7.19
CA ARG A 125 1.98 -7.56 8.41
C ARG A 125 1.14 -8.76 8.79
N GLY A 126 -0.19 -8.65 8.73
CA GLY A 126 -1.10 -9.77 9.02
C GLY A 126 -1.00 -10.96 8.05
N ARG A 127 -0.35 -10.80 6.89
CA ARG A 127 -0.07 -11.89 5.93
C ARG A 127 1.22 -12.64 6.25
N ILE A 128 2.13 -12.03 6.99
CA ILE A 128 3.37 -12.66 7.45
C ILE A 128 3.04 -13.39 8.76
N PRO A 129 3.09 -14.73 8.82
CA PRO A 129 2.96 -15.43 10.09
C PRO A 129 4.04 -14.90 11.03
N ALA A 130 3.64 -14.47 12.24
CA ALA A 130 4.59 -14.10 13.28
C ALA A 130 5.53 -15.30 13.50
N ALA A 131 6.80 -15.16 13.13
CA ALA A 131 7.79 -16.17 13.45
C ALA A 131 7.88 -16.26 14.99
N GLU A 132 7.36 -17.37 15.52
CA GLU A 132 7.66 -17.95 16.84
C GLU A 132 7.93 -16.95 17.97
N ALA A 133 6.89 -16.20 18.36
CA ALA A 133 6.89 -15.52 19.64
C ALA A 133 6.69 -16.54 20.78
N GLY A 134 7.78 -17.14 21.24
CA GLY A 134 7.92 -17.66 22.61
C GLY A 134 7.68 -19.15 22.82
N ALA A 135 8.56 -20.00 22.30
CA ALA A 135 8.80 -21.33 22.85
C ALA A 135 10.21 -21.41 23.47
N ASP A 136 10.38 -20.75 24.61
CA ASP A 136 11.31 -21.25 25.63
C ASP A 136 10.67 -21.06 27.01
N LYS A 137 9.94 -22.09 27.42
CA LYS A 137 9.79 -22.44 28.83
C LYS A 137 10.42 -23.81 28.99
N GLY A 138 11.74 -23.82 29.21
CA GLY A 138 12.47 -25.01 29.62
C GLY A 138 11.77 -25.75 30.75
N GLU A 139 11.35 -26.98 30.45
CA GLU A 139 10.98 -27.99 31.44
C GLU A 139 12.23 -28.45 32.19
N GLY A 140 12.37 -28.01 33.44
CA GLY A 140 13.30 -28.61 34.40
C GLY A 140 12.62 -29.72 35.21
N LYS A 141 12.48 -30.93 34.65
CA LYS A 141 12.24 -32.15 35.43
C LYS A 141 13.57 -32.86 35.66
N GLY A 142 14.22 -32.56 36.79
CA GLY A 142 15.32 -33.35 37.33
C GLY A 142 14.80 -34.38 38.31
N THR A 143 14.62 -35.62 37.85
CA THR A 143 14.44 -36.80 38.71
C THR A 143 15.81 -37.28 39.19
N GLY A 144 16.07 -37.19 40.49
CA GLY A 144 17.25 -37.75 41.15
C GLY A 144 16.86 -38.85 42.14
N THR A 145 16.95 -40.10 41.71
CA THR A 145 16.82 -41.32 42.52
C THR A 145 17.97 -41.42 43.53
N GLY A 146 17.65 -41.82 44.77
CA GLY A 146 18.61 -41.94 45.87
C GLY A 146 19.48 -43.20 45.86
N VAL A 147 20.48 -43.18 46.74
CA VAL A 147 21.14 -44.36 47.36
C VAL A 147 21.49 -43.94 48.80
N GLY A 148 21.17 -44.78 49.78
CA GLY A 148 21.27 -44.45 51.21
C GLY A 148 22.37 -45.16 52.00
N ARG A 149 22.36 -44.84 53.31
CA ARG A 149 22.99 -45.50 54.50
C ARG A 149 24.53 -45.38 54.58
N THR A 150 25.16 -45.19 55.74
CA THR A 150 24.91 -45.67 57.12
C THR A 150 25.41 -44.69 58.21
N ALA A 151 24.95 -44.97 59.43
CA ALA A 151 25.42 -44.61 60.77
C ALA A 151 26.90 -44.23 60.94
#